data_AF-A0A7M2QU67-F1
#
_entry.id   AF-A0A7M2QU67-F1
#
_cell.length_a   1.000
_cell.length_b   1.000
_cell.length_c   1.000
_cell.angle_alpha   90.00
_cell.angle_beta   90.00
_cell.angle_gamma   90.00
#
_symmetry.space_group_name_H-M   'P 1'
#
loop_
_entity.id
_entity.type
_entity.pdbx_description
1 polymer ?
#
loop_
_entity_poly.entity_id
_entity_poly.type
_entity_poly.pdbx_seq_one_letter_code
_entity_poly.pdbx_strand_id
1 'polypeptide(L)'
;MELVELLYKLKGVILELKEFKITIDNYTFHGYEFGENSLPSLVCLHGMTGDLKSFSGLIEYLINDFHLILLDNPGHGETGPLELEDDYRFSSLVNRIYQVIQKITNKPFYILGHSWGRTLL
;
A
#
# COMPACT_ATOMS: atom_id res chain seq x y z
N MET A 1 -16.55 -6.67 0.29
CA MET A 1 -16.30 -6.61 1.74
C MET A 1 -15.52 -5.34 1.99
N GLU A 2 -16.08 -4.44 2.77
CA GLU A 2 -15.43 -3.18 3.12
C GLU A 2 -14.20 -3.47 4.00
N LEU A 3 -13.10 -2.73 3.87
CA LEU A 3 -11.92 -2.92 4.73
C LEU A 3 -12.28 -2.81 6.22
N VAL A 4 -13.26 -1.97 6.53
CA VAL A 4 -13.87 -1.82 7.85
C VAL A 4 -14.56 -3.11 8.31
N GLU A 5 -15.29 -3.81 7.44
CA GLU A 5 -15.92 -5.11 7.76
C GLU A 5 -14.89 -6.19 8.08
N LEU A 6 -13.73 -6.16 7.41
CA LEU A 6 -12.62 -7.08 7.71
C LEU A 6 -12.06 -6.84 9.13
N LEU A 7 -11.88 -5.57 9.52
CA LEU A 7 -11.46 -5.22 10.88
C LEU A 7 -12.47 -5.69 11.93
N TYR A 8 -13.76 -5.57 11.65
CA TYR A 8 -14.81 -6.12 12.53
C TYR A 8 -14.76 -7.65 12.67
N LYS A 9 -14.22 -8.39 11.68
CA LYS A 9 -14.02 -9.85 11.79
C LYS A 9 -12.79 -10.20 12.63
N LEU A 10 -11.75 -9.36 12.62
CA LEU A 10 -10.48 -9.60 13.33
C LEU A 10 -10.53 -9.30 14.84
N LYS A 11 -11.72 -9.28 15.48
CA LYS A 11 -12.07 -8.88 16.87
C LYS A 11 -11.21 -9.40 18.04
N GLY A 12 -10.13 -10.16 17.80
CA GLY A 12 -9.14 -10.59 18.79
C GLY A 12 -7.74 -9.94 18.65
N VAL A 13 -7.49 -9.14 17.61
CA VAL A 13 -6.23 -8.41 17.43
C VAL A 13 -6.54 -6.92 17.48
N ILE A 14 -6.04 -6.20 18.49
CA ILE A 14 -6.12 -4.73 18.53
C ILE A 14 -5.19 -4.24 17.44
N LEU A 15 -5.73 -4.01 16.24
CA LEU A 15 -4.96 -3.55 15.10
C LEU A 15 -5.21 -2.07 14.91
N GLU A 16 -4.12 -1.28 14.94
CA GLU A 16 -4.18 0.09 14.47
C GLU A 16 -4.33 0.07 12.94
N LEU A 17 -5.56 0.24 12.46
CA LEU A 17 -5.81 0.67 11.09
C LEU A 17 -5.46 2.15 11.03
N LYS A 18 -4.58 2.50 10.09
CA LYS A 18 -4.29 3.90 9.80
C LYS A 18 -4.37 4.16 8.30
N GLU A 19 -5.34 4.97 7.91
CA GLU A 19 -5.36 5.56 6.57
C GLU A 19 -4.21 6.57 6.44
N PHE A 20 -3.55 6.59 5.29
CA PHE A 20 -2.63 7.65 4.93
C PHE A 20 -2.96 8.26 3.58
N LYS A 21 -2.72 9.57 3.48
CA LYS A 21 -2.70 10.35 2.25
C LYS A 21 -1.39 11.13 2.21
N ILE A 22 -0.47 10.74 1.34
CA ILE A 22 0.89 11.26 1.28
C ILE A 22 1.12 11.93 -0.08
N THR A 23 1.50 13.22 -0.06
CA THR A 23 1.75 13.99 -1.28
C THR A 23 3.23 13.98 -1.65
N ILE A 24 3.53 13.56 -2.89
CA ILE A 24 4.86 13.59 -3.52
C ILE A 24 4.75 14.34 -4.86
N ASP A 25 5.53 15.41 -5.04
CA ASP A 25 5.50 16.32 -6.19
C ASP A 25 4.08 16.71 -6.64
N ASN A 26 3.24 17.14 -5.68
CA ASN A 26 1.83 17.51 -5.87
C ASN A 26 0.86 16.35 -6.20
N TYR A 27 1.32 15.10 -6.22
CA TYR A 27 0.46 13.92 -6.36
C TYR A 27 0.21 13.26 -5.01
N THR A 28 -1.07 13.08 -4.64
CA THR A 28 -1.45 12.45 -3.38
C THR A 28 -1.72 10.98 -3.56
N PHE A 29 -0.91 10.17 -2.88
CA PHE A 29 -1.06 8.72 -2.79
C PHE A 29 -1.92 8.35 -1.58
N HIS A 30 -2.84 7.42 -1.79
CA HIS A 30 -3.68 6.85 -0.75
C HIS A 30 -3.22 5.43 -0.39
N GLY A 31 -3.40 5.08 0.88
CA GLY A 31 -3.26 3.71 1.32
C GLY A 31 -3.64 3.51 2.78
N TYR A 32 -3.40 2.29 3.25
CA TYR A 32 -3.64 1.89 4.63
C TYR A 32 -2.41 1.18 5.21
N GLU A 33 -2.16 1.47 6.48
CA GLU A 33 -1.26 0.75 7.37
C GLU A 33 -2.08 -0.18 8.26
N PHE A 34 -1.57 -1.39 8.49
CA PHE A 34 -2.12 -2.33 9.46
C PHE A 34 -1.02 -2.97 10.30
N GLY A 35 -1.30 -3.18 11.58
CA GLY A 35 -0.45 -3.97 12.47
C GLY A 35 0.62 -3.14 13.16
N GLU A 36 1.44 -3.83 13.94
CA GLU A 36 2.41 -3.18 14.82
C GLU A 36 3.61 -2.64 14.04
N ASN A 37 3.88 -1.33 14.14
CA ASN A 37 5.03 -0.66 13.52
C ASN A 37 6.42 -1.20 13.98
N SER A 38 6.43 -2.05 15.01
CA SER A 38 7.61 -2.77 15.47
C SER A 38 7.97 -3.98 14.59
N LEU A 39 6.99 -4.57 13.89
CA LEU A 39 7.17 -5.71 12.99
C LEU A 39 7.86 -5.30 11.68
N PRO A 40 8.44 -6.26 10.93
CA PRO A 40 8.95 -6.00 9.58
C PRO A 40 7.86 -5.43 8.68
N SER A 41 8.19 -4.41 7.87
CA SER A 41 7.21 -3.82 6.95
C SER A 41 7.06 -4.65 5.69
N LEU A 42 5.82 -4.86 5.24
CA LEU A 42 5.47 -5.49 3.98
C LEU A 42 4.64 -4.53 3.13
N VAL A 43 5.22 -4.06 2.03
CA VAL A 43 4.56 -3.15 1.10
C VAL A 43 3.84 -3.95 0.01
N CYS A 44 2.53 -3.75 -0.13
CA CYS A 44 1.69 -4.47 -1.07
C CYS A 44 1.35 -3.59 -2.28
N LEU A 45 1.75 -4.02 -3.47
CA LEU A 45 1.53 -3.30 -4.74
C LEU A 45 0.61 -4.10 -5.67
N HIS A 46 -0.60 -3.59 -5.90
CA HIS A 46 -1.62 -4.29 -6.67
C HIS A 46 -1.30 -4.33 -8.17
N GLY A 47 -2.00 -5.22 -8.89
CA GLY A 47 -1.88 -5.34 -10.34
C GLY A 47 -2.67 -4.27 -11.09
N MET A 48 -2.50 -4.22 -12.41
CA MET A 48 -3.28 -3.36 -13.29
C MET A 48 -4.78 -3.60 -13.08
N THR A 49 -5.60 -2.55 -13.17
CA THR A 49 -7.06 -2.55 -12.96
C THR A 49 -7.53 -2.93 -11.56
N GLY A 50 -6.63 -3.22 -10.62
CA GLY A 50 -6.96 -3.48 -9.21
C GLY A 50 -6.87 -2.22 -8.36
N ASP A 51 -7.09 -2.40 -7.06
CA ASP A 51 -6.79 -1.41 -6.01
C ASP A 51 -6.20 -2.13 -4.78
N LEU A 52 -5.90 -1.39 -3.73
CA LEU A 52 -5.35 -1.93 -2.49
C LEU A 52 -6.23 -3.02 -1.83
N LYS A 53 -7.53 -3.09 -2.14
CA LYS A 53 -8.47 -4.07 -1.55
C LYS A 53 -8.23 -5.47 -2.08
N SER A 54 -7.46 -5.59 -3.18
CA SER A 54 -6.97 -6.86 -3.71
C SER A 54 -6.25 -7.72 -2.66
N PHE A 55 -5.69 -7.09 -1.63
CA PHE A 55 -4.96 -7.77 -0.56
C PHE A 55 -5.80 -8.07 0.69
N SER A 56 -7.07 -7.66 0.74
CA SER A 56 -7.92 -7.78 1.94
C SER A 56 -7.99 -9.21 2.49
N GLY A 57 -8.10 -10.22 1.63
CA GLY A 57 -8.12 -11.62 2.03
C GLY A 57 -6.79 -12.17 2.55
N LEU A 58 -5.68 -11.45 2.39
CA LEU A 58 -4.36 -11.85 2.91
C LEU A 58 -4.05 -11.23 4.26
N ILE A 59 -4.73 -10.13 4.63
CA ILE A 59 -4.44 -9.37 5.85
C ILE A 59 -4.51 -10.30 7.07
N GLU A 60 -5.56 -11.12 7.19
CA GLU A 60 -5.74 -11.99 8.36
C GLU A 60 -4.59 -12.99 8.60
N TYR A 61 -3.88 -13.36 7.53
CA TYR A 61 -2.77 -14.31 7.58
C TYR A 61 -1.41 -13.66 7.80
N LEU A 62 -1.28 -12.37 7.48
CA LEU A 62 0.01 -11.67 7.48
C LEU A 62 0.16 -10.71 8.65
N ILE A 63 -0.96 -10.30 9.26
CA ILE A 63 -0.99 -9.16 10.16
C ILE A 63 -0.24 -9.36 11.49
N ASN A 64 -0.06 -10.60 11.93
CA ASN A 64 0.69 -10.89 13.16
C ASN A 64 2.21 -10.94 12.93
N ASP A 65 2.64 -11.04 11.67
CA ASP A 65 4.05 -11.18 11.29
C ASP A 65 4.62 -9.90 10.65
N PHE A 66 3.76 -9.02 10.13
CA PHE A 66 4.16 -7.84 9.38
C PHE A 66 3.38 -6.58 9.76
N HIS A 67 4.07 -5.44 9.67
CA HIS A 67 3.44 -4.14 9.49
C HIS A 67 3.06 -4.00 8.00
N LEU A 68 1.78 -4.12 7.69
CA LEU A 68 1.29 -4.11 6.31
C LEU A 68 1.10 -2.68 5.81
N ILE A 69 1.63 -2.38 4.63
CA ILE A 69 1.47 -1.09 3.96
C ILE A 69 0.83 -1.37 2.60
N LEU A 70 -0.46 -1.10 2.47
CA LEU A 70 -1.25 -1.33 1.26
C LEU A 70 -1.43 0.01 0.55
N LEU A 71 -0.97 0.12 -0.70
CA LEU A 71 -0.96 1.37 -1.47
C LEU A 71 -1.80 1.25 -2.74
N ASP A 72 -2.57 2.29 -3.04
CA ASP A 72 -3.22 2.46 -4.33
C ASP A 72 -2.23 3.05 -5.34
N ASN A 73 -1.97 2.32 -6.43
CA ASN A 73 -1.15 2.82 -7.53
C ASN A 73 -1.81 4.05 -8.18
N PRO A 74 -1.04 4.91 -8.86
CA PRO A 74 -1.61 6.07 -9.54
C PRO A 74 -2.75 5.72 -10.50
N GLY A 75 -3.83 6.50 -10.45
CA GLY A 75 -5.05 6.30 -11.24
C GLY A 75 -5.97 5.18 -10.76
N HIS A 76 -5.73 4.60 -9.59
CA HIS A 76 -6.52 3.50 -9.03
C HIS A 76 -6.95 3.80 -7.58
N GLY A 77 -8.01 3.15 -7.13
CA GLY A 77 -8.57 3.35 -5.80
C GLY A 77 -8.86 4.83 -5.51
N GLU A 78 -8.27 5.38 -4.45
CA GLU A 78 -8.37 6.82 -4.13
C GLU A 78 -7.12 7.63 -4.53
N THR A 79 -6.10 6.99 -5.11
CA THR A 79 -4.96 7.71 -5.70
C THR A 79 -5.36 8.22 -7.08
N GLY A 80 -5.33 9.54 -7.26
CA GLY A 80 -5.63 10.18 -8.53
C GLY A 80 -4.66 9.77 -9.66
N PRO A 81 -5.04 9.95 -10.93
CA PRO A 81 -4.13 9.72 -12.05
C PRO A 81 -2.99 10.75 -12.06
N LEU A 82 -1.83 10.35 -12.56
CA LEU A 82 -0.76 11.29 -12.91
C LEU A 82 -1.16 12.06 -14.18
N GLU A 83 -0.74 13.31 -14.27
CA GLU A 83 -1.13 14.19 -15.37
C GLU A 83 -0.31 13.92 -16.64
N LEU A 84 0.98 13.59 -16.49
CA LEU A 84 1.90 13.38 -17.60
C LEU A 84 2.14 11.89 -17.84
N GLU A 85 2.14 11.47 -19.10
CA GLU A 85 2.45 10.09 -19.48
C GLU A 85 3.85 9.67 -19.02
N ASP A 86 4.82 10.59 -19.09
CA ASP A 86 6.20 10.34 -18.64
C ASP A 86 6.31 10.06 -17.14
N ASP A 87 5.32 10.47 -16.33
CA ASP A 87 5.27 10.14 -14.90
C ASP A 87 4.88 8.66 -14.66
N TYR A 88 4.29 7.97 -15.66
CA TYR A 88 4.00 6.53 -15.59
C TYR A 88 5.17 5.63 -16.03
N ARG A 89 6.32 6.20 -16.39
CA ARG A 89 7.54 5.40 -16.59
C ARG A 89 7.91 4.68 -15.30
N PHE A 90 8.37 3.43 -15.41
CA PHE A 90 8.70 2.61 -14.24
C PHE A 90 9.67 3.31 -13.28
N SER A 91 10.70 3.97 -13.79
CA SER A 91 11.63 4.74 -12.96
C SER A 91 10.95 5.85 -12.16
N SER A 92 10.00 6.56 -12.78
CA SER A 92 9.24 7.64 -12.14
C SER A 92 8.33 7.08 -11.05
N LEU A 93 7.60 6.02 -11.36
CA LEU A 93 6.69 5.35 -10.43
C LEU A 93 7.43 4.75 -9.23
N VAL A 94 8.50 3.99 -9.47
CA VAL A 94 9.31 3.38 -8.40
C VAL A 94 9.87 4.45 -7.48
N ASN A 95 10.40 5.55 -8.03
CA ASN A 95 10.91 6.66 -7.22
C ASN A 95 9.82 7.30 -6.36
N ARG A 96 8.64 7.58 -6.91
CA ARG A 96 7.52 8.18 -6.16
C ARG A 96 7.03 7.24 -5.06
N ILE A 97 6.79 5.97 -5.39
CA ILE A 97 6.34 4.95 -4.43
C ILE A 97 7.37 4.78 -3.32
N TYR A 98 8.66 4.74 -3.66
CA TYR A 98 9.72 4.67 -2.67
C TYR A 98 9.69 5.88 -1.71
N GLN A 99 9.50 7.09 -2.22
CA GLN A 99 9.37 8.28 -1.37
C GLN A 99 8.13 8.22 -0.47
N VAL A 100 7.00 7.67 -0.95
CA VAL A 100 5.82 7.43 -0.11
C VAL A 100 6.16 6.46 1.02
N ILE A 101 6.80 5.32 0.70
CA ILE A 101 7.20 4.31 1.69
C ILE A 101 8.14 4.94 2.75
N GLN A 102 9.08 5.79 2.34
CA GLN A 102 10.00 6.48 3.26
C GLN A 102 9.29 7.46 4.22
N LYS A 103 8.08 7.95 3.90
CA LYS A 103 7.27 8.74 4.85
C LYS A 103 6.60 7.86 5.90
N ILE A 104 6.52 6.56 5.67
CA ILE A 104 5.87 5.58 6.55
C ILE A 104 6.92 4.84 7.39
N THR A 105 7.97 4.32 6.76
CA THR A 105 9.02 3.54 7.42
C THR A 105 10.40 3.83 6.84
N ASN A 106 11.40 3.90 7.73
CA ASN A 106 12.81 4.01 7.37
C ASN A 106 13.59 2.70 7.61
N LYS A 107 12.88 1.61 7.93
CA LYS A 107 13.46 0.28 8.15
C LYS A 107 13.51 -0.49 6.82
N PRO A 108 14.36 -1.52 6.71
CA PRO A 108 14.24 -2.51 5.63
C PRO A 108 12.81 -3.08 5.57
N PHE A 109 12.32 -3.28 4.36
CA PHE A 109 10.96 -3.75 4.10
C PHE A 109 10.96 -4.81 3.00
N TYR A 110 9.91 -5.62 3.00
CA TYR A 110 9.59 -6.57 1.95
C TYR A 110 8.56 -5.97 1.00
N ILE A 111 8.52 -6.45 -0.25
CA ILE A 111 7.50 -6.05 -1.22
C ILE A 111 6.73 -7.29 -1.67
N LEU A 112 5.41 -7.20 -1.65
CA LEU A 112 4.47 -8.13 -2.25
C LEU A 112 3.82 -7.47 -3.48
N GLY A 113 4.34 -7.77 -4.67
CA GLY A 113 3.75 -7.32 -5.93
C GLY A 113 2.82 -8.37 -6.53
N HIS A 114 1.64 -7.97 -7.01
CA HIS A 114 0.76 -8.82 -7.82
C HIS A 114 0.74 -8.36 -9.28
N SER A 115 0.97 -9.27 -10.23
CA SER A 115 0.93 -8.98 -11.68
C SER A 115 1.80 -7.75 -12.05
N TRP A 116 1.21 -6.67 -12.59
CA TRP A 116 1.89 -5.41 -12.91
C TRP A 116 2.59 -4.76 -11.71
N GLY A 117 2.07 -4.94 -10.50
CA GLY A 117 2.72 -4.47 -9.28
C GLY A 117 4.10 -5.10 -9.04
N ARG A 118 4.41 -6.25 -9.68
CA ARG A 118 5.77 -6.85 -9.66
C ARG A 118 6.76 -6.12 -10.54
N THR A 119 6.30 -5.37 -11.55
CA THR A 119 7.19 -4.62 -12.45
C THR A 119 7.76 -3.37 -11.78
N LEU A 120 7.29 -3.04 -10.59
CA LEU A 120 7.78 -1.96 -9.73
C LEU A 120 8.81 -2.45 -8.69
N LEU A 121 9.29 -3.69 -8.84
CA LEU A 121 10.40 -4.30 -8.08
C LEU A 121 11.72 -4.07 -8.82
#